data_AF-A0A1E5LFT0-F1
#
_entry.id   AF-A0A1E5LFT0-F1
#
_cell.length_a   1.000
_cell.length_b   1.000
_cell.length_c   1.000
_cell.angle_alpha   90.00
_cell.angle_beta   90.00
_cell.angle_gamma   90.00
#
_symmetry.space_group_name_H-M   'P 1'
#
loop_
_entity.id
_entity.type
_entity.pdbx_description
1 polymer ?
#
loop_
_entity_poly.entity_id
_entity_poly.type
_entity_poly.pdbx_seq_one_letter_code
_entity_poly.pdbx_strand_id
1 'polypeptide(L)'
;MFAFTLISLLTAVVYFYITINPTLKETMIYFPIDETISFENIQTSLLLLDEKDEDEYVIDWKVSSKSNRNVYLRQDISLLFSDGKLIATLGKWKENTNILSQEKKIKGEDSSHLSALSLHHAEAHYPDDIIKGQQLMSYAQLYIIDSPLQPLESFSTASTTAEKEWKETLDRATAQALKYSWTRLIDTYNIPVKQYKLIPLTSLHQYTDKPLPNKTVAESQRILGQLWEGLYKNYYLGIKKENGTTINPIGSTIPLILFNDTHLIVLIEDINGDPNQLIQYY
;
A
#
# COMPACT_ATOMS: atom_id res chain seq x y z
N MET A 1 33.30 25.17 -33.42
CA MET A 1 33.24 23.71 -33.56
C MET A 1 33.51 22.99 -32.24
N PHE A 2 34.62 23.26 -31.54
CA PHE A 2 34.96 22.64 -30.24
C PHE A 2 33.94 22.83 -29.10
N ALA A 3 33.31 24.01 -29.00
CA ALA A 3 32.30 24.27 -27.96
C ALA A 3 31.01 23.44 -28.17
N PHE A 4 30.59 23.26 -29.43
CA PHE A 4 29.40 22.47 -29.77
C PHE A 4 29.61 20.99 -29.50
N THR A 5 30.81 20.46 -29.78
CA THR A 5 31.15 19.06 -29.49
C THR A 5 31.23 18.78 -27.99
N LEU A 6 31.66 19.76 -27.18
CA LEU A 6 31.71 19.63 -25.72
C LEU A 6 30.30 19.63 -25.10
N ILE A 7 29.41 20.50 -25.58
CA ILE A 7 28.02 20.57 -25.12
C ILE A 7 27.29 19.28 -25.48
N SER A 8 27.44 18.77 -26.72
CA SER A 8 26.80 17.51 -27.13
C SER A 8 27.26 16.31 -26.31
N LEU A 9 28.54 16.27 -25.94
CA LEU A 9 29.10 15.20 -25.09
C LEU A 9 28.53 15.28 -23.66
N LEU A 10 28.44 16.50 -23.10
CA LEU A 10 27.88 16.72 -21.76
C LEU A 10 26.40 16.32 -21.71
N THR A 11 25.60 16.70 -22.71
CA THR A 11 24.18 16.32 -22.80
C THR A 11 24.01 14.82 -22.98
N ALA A 12 24.88 14.16 -23.74
CA ALA A 12 24.84 12.71 -23.90
C ALA A 12 25.19 11.98 -22.60
N VAL A 13 26.17 12.47 -21.83
CA VAL A 13 26.53 11.90 -20.51
C VAL A 13 25.39 12.10 -19.50
N VAL A 14 24.77 13.28 -19.46
CA VAL A 14 23.61 13.54 -18.58
C VAL A 14 22.42 12.67 -18.98
N TYR A 15 22.13 12.57 -20.27
CA TYR A 15 21.08 11.69 -20.79
C TYR A 15 21.37 10.22 -20.44
N PHE A 16 22.59 9.74 -20.67
CA PHE A 16 23.04 8.39 -20.35
C PHE A 16 22.92 8.12 -18.84
N TYR A 17 23.34 9.05 -17.99
CA TYR A 17 23.25 8.96 -16.52
C TYR A 17 21.79 8.91 -16.03
N ILE A 18 20.89 9.66 -16.67
CA ILE A 18 19.45 9.63 -16.36
C ILE A 18 18.82 8.31 -16.84
N THR A 19 19.23 7.78 -18.00
CA THR A 19 18.65 6.55 -18.56
C THR A 19 19.18 5.25 -17.96
N ILE A 20 20.39 5.24 -17.40
CA ILE A 20 21.05 4.03 -16.84
C ILE A 20 20.83 3.86 -15.34
N ASN A 21 20.27 4.87 -14.69
CA ASN A 21 19.72 4.72 -13.36
C ASN A 21 18.18 4.69 -13.42
N PRO A 22 17.53 3.72 -14.10
CA PRO A 22 16.20 3.37 -13.62
C PRO A 22 16.43 2.97 -12.17
N THR A 23 15.78 3.64 -11.24
CA THR A 23 15.82 3.26 -9.84
C THR A 23 15.46 1.77 -9.78
N LEU A 24 16.46 0.91 -9.61
CA LEU A 24 16.27 -0.53 -9.50
C LEU A 24 15.40 -0.72 -8.25
N LYS A 25 14.11 -0.95 -8.49
CA LYS A 25 13.16 -1.28 -7.45
C LYS A 25 13.34 -2.76 -7.18
N GLU A 26 13.82 -3.08 -5.97
CA GLU A 26 14.01 -4.46 -5.56
C GLU A 26 12.70 -5.23 -5.65
N THR A 27 12.73 -6.45 -6.18
CA THR A 27 11.51 -7.22 -6.38
C THR A 27 11.07 -7.83 -5.05
N MET A 28 9.82 -7.59 -4.66
CA MET A 28 9.25 -8.27 -3.50
C MET A 28 8.84 -9.69 -3.89
N ILE A 29 9.39 -10.69 -3.21
CA ILE A 29 9.10 -12.11 -3.43
C ILE A 29 8.71 -12.74 -2.09
N TYR A 30 7.69 -13.61 -2.12
CA TYR A 30 7.35 -14.40 -0.95
C TYR A 30 8.34 -15.55 -0.77
N PHE A 31 8.89 -15.65 0.45
CA PHE A 31 9.67 -16.79 0.90
C PHE A 31 8.99 -17.46 2.09
N PRO A 32 9.19 -18.78 2.32
CA PRO A 32 8.69 -19.46 3.50
C PRO A 32 9.06 -18.75 4.81
N ILE A 33 8.14 -18.74 5.77
CA ILE A 33 8.32 -18.02 7.03
C ILE A 33 9.52 -18.55 7.82
N ASP A 34 10.31 -17.62 8.34
CA ASP A 34 11.42 -17.85 9.25
C ASP A 34 11.02 -17.46 10.68
N GLU A 35 10.68 -18.47 11.48
CA GLU A 35 10.31 -18.30 12.89
C GLU A 35 11.43 -17.69 13.76
N THR A 36 12.67 -17.64 13.26
CA THR A 36 13.79 -17.02 13.98
C THR A 36 13.90 -15.52 13.74
N ILE A 37 13.20 -14.99 12.74
CA ILE A 37 13.08 -13.55 12.48
C ILE A 37 11.77 -13.07 13.09
N SER A 38 11.86 -12.06 13.94
CA SER A 38 10.71 -11.36 14.48
C SER A 38 10.90 -9.85 14.35
N PHE A 39 9.79 -9.13 14.23
CA PHE A 39 9.80 -7.68 14.32
C PHE A 39 9.58 -7.27 15.77
N GLU A 40 10.54 -6.51 16.31
CA GLU A 40 10.43 -5.89 17.63
C GLU A 40 9.49 -4.70 17.60
N ASN A 41 9.45 -3.99 16.46
CA ASN A 41 8.60 -2.83 16.26
C ASN A 41 8.19 -2.73 14.78
N ILE A 42 6.94 -2.40 14.54
CA ILE A 42 6.40 -1.95 13.26
C ILE A 42 5.47 -0.77 13.52
N GLN A 43 5.53 0.25 12.68
CA GLN A 43 4.69 1.43 12.84
C GLN A 43 4.39 2.07 11.48
N THR A 44 3.14 2.48 11.34
CA THR A 44 2.68 3.46 10.35
C THR A 44 2.02 4.58 11.14
N SER A 45 2.27 5.83 10.77
CA SER A 45 1.59 6.98 11.39
C SER A 45 1.26 8.05 10.36
N LEU A 46 0.14 8.71 10.62
CA LEU A 46 -0.33 9.89 9.90
C LEU A 46 -0.53 10.98 10.94
N LEU A 47 0.11 12.13 10.74
CA LEU A 47 0.00 13.28 11.63
C LEU A 47 -0.28 14.53 10.81
N LEU A 48 -1.28 15.31 11.21
CA LEU A 48 -1.48 16.65 10.70
C LEU A 48 -0.36 17.56 11.24
N LEU A 49 0.38 18.23 10.36
CA LEU A 49 1.50 19.10 10.76
C LEU A 49 1.09 20.55 10.94
N ASP A 50 0.45 21.13 9.91
CA ASP A 50 0.03 22.53 9.90
C ASP A 50 -0.85 22.81 8.68
N GLU A 51 -1.64 23.87 8.80
CA GLU A 51 -2.39 24.51 7.72
C GLU A 51 -1.43 25.42 6.94
N LYS A 52 -1.37 25.29 5.61
CA LYS A 52 -0.49 26.15 4.79
C LYS A 52 -1.22 27.37 4.24
N ASP A 53 -2.52 27.24 4.04
CA ASP A 53 -3.47 28.23 3.52
C ASP A 53 -4.89 27.81 3.98
N GLU A 54 -5.89 28.71 3.92
CA GLU A 54 -7.24 28.48 4.50
C GLU A 54 -7.94 27.19 4.02
N ASP A 55 -7.51 26.59 2.90
CA ASP A 55 -8.07 25.36 2.31
C ASP A 55 -7.03 24.22 2.07
N GLU A 56 -5.77 24.36 2.52
CA GLU A 56 -4.69 23.37 2.28
C GLU A 56 -4.02 22.90 3.59
N TYR A 57 -3.86 21.58 3.74
CA TYR A 57 -3.13 20.97 4.86
C TYR A 57 -1.98 20.07 4.45
N VAL A 58 -1.06 19.83 5.39
CA VAL A 58 0.06 18.91 5.22
C VAL A 58 0.02 17.78 6.23
N ILE A 59 0.03 16.55 5.72
CA ILE A 59 0.14 15.32 6.49
C ILE A 59 1.56 14.80 6.45
N ASP A 60 2.09 14.51 7.63
CA ASP A 60 3.31 13.74 7.83
C ASP A 60 2.99 12.25 7.88
N TRP A 61 3.43 11.53 6.84
CA TRP A 61 3.27 10.09 6.73
C TRP A 61 4.60 9.39 6.98
N LYS A 62 4.66 8.61 8.05
CA LYS A 62 5.86 7.88 8.49
C LYS A 62 5.60 6.40 8.56
N VAL A 63 6.62 5.63 8.17
CA VAL A 63 6.65 4.17 8.27
C VAL A 63 8.01 3.76 8.81
N SER A 64 8.01 2.95 9.86
CA SER A 64 9.23 2.41 10.46
C SER A 64 9.05 0.98 10.93
N SER A 65 10.16 0.25 10.95
CA SER A 65 10.17 -1.11 11.46
C SER A 65 11.57 -1.54 11.91
N LYS A 66 11.60 -2.45 12.88
CA LYS A 66 12.83 -3.02 13.45
C LYS A 66 12.68 -4.53 13.64
N SER A 67 13.61 -5.30 13.07
CA SER A 67 13.73 -6.74 13.31
C SER A 67 14.69 -7.03 14.46
N ASN A 68 14.53 -8.20 15.09
CA ASN A 68 15.36 -8.68 16.20
C ASN A 68 16.85 -8.86 15.84
N ARG A 69 17.17 -8.95 14.54
CA ARG A 69 18.53 -9.06 14.01
C ARG A 69 18.64 -8.42 12.63
N ASN A 70 19.88 -8.18 12.19
CA ASN A 70 20.16 -7.85 10.79
C ASN A 70 19.78 -9.03 9.91
N VAL A 71 19.18 -8.74 8.77
CA VAL A 71 18.83 -9.74 7.75
C VAL A 71 19.43 -9.33 6.41
N TYR A 72 19.40 -10.22 5.43
CA TYR A 72 20.00 -9.99 4.13
C TYR A 72 19.36 -8.77 3.45
N LEU A 73 18.03 -8.77 3.33
CA LEU A 73 17.27 -7.67 2.73
C LEU A 73 16.09 -7.28 3.63
N ARG A 74 15.93 -5.98 3.83
CA ARG A 74 14.73 -5.36 4.41
C ARG A 74 14.03 -4.56 3.33
N GLN A 75 12.71 -4.67 3.26
CA GLN A 75 11.89 -3.90 2.34
C GLN A 75 10.57 -3.52 3.02
N ASP A 76 10.29 -2.23 3.10
CA ASP A 76 9.05 -1.71 3.64
C ASP A 76 8.33 -0.91 2.55
N ILE A 77 7.08 -1.25 2.28
CA ILE A 77 6.20 -0.50 1.36
C ILE A 77 4.97 -0.01 2.09
N SER A 78 4.39 1.08 1.60
CA SER A 78 3.16 1.61 2.16
C SER A 78 2.28 2.25 1.10
N LEU A 79 0.97 2.11 1.30
CA LEU A 79 -0.10 2.62 0.44
C LEU A 79 -0.92 3.60 1.27
N LEU A 80 -1.06 4.84 0.78
CA LEU A 80 -1.90 5.86 1.41
C LEU A 80 -3.12 6.12 0.54
N PHE A 81 -4.29 6.01 1.15
CA PHE A 81 -5.58 6.26 0.53
C PHE A 81 -6.26 7.46 1.16
N SER A 82 -6.98 8.24 0.36
CA SER A 82 -7.99 9.22 0.78
C SER A 82 -9.34 8.78 0.25
N ASP A 83 -10.33 8.65 1.12
CA ASP A 83 -11.73 8.40 0.76
C ASP A 83 -11.91 7.21 -0.20
N GLY A 84 -11.09 6.17 0.00
CA GLY A 84 -11.11 4.95 -0.80
C GLY A 84 -10.29 4.98 -2.09
N LYS A 85 -9.56 6.07 -2.40
CA LYS A 85 -8.68 6.20 -3.57
C LYS A 85 -7.21 6.28 -3.16
N LEU A 86 -6.32 5.61 -3.89
CA LEU A 86 -4.87 5.65 -3.62
C LEU A 86 -4.31 7.02 -4.02
N ILE A 87 -3.74 7.75 -3.07
CA ILE A 87 -3.19 9.10 -3.32
C ILE A 87 -1.66 9.11 -3.32
N ALA A 88 -1.02 8.17 -2.62
CA ALA A 88 0.44 8.07 -2.60
C ALA A 88 0.93 6.66 -2.25
N THR A 89 2.18 6.40 -2.65
CA THR A 89 2.95 5.24 -2.21
C THR A 89 4.26 5.68 -1.56
N LEU A 90 4.76 4.86 -0.65
CA LEU A 90 6.06 5.00 0.01
C LEU A 90 6.79 3.66 -0.08
N GLY A 91 8.12 3.68 -0.21
CA GLY A 91 8.89 2.44 -0.26
C GLY A 91 10.37 2.66 -0.06
N LYS A 92 10.96 1.75 0.70
CA LYS A 92 12.39 1.73 0.96
C LYS A 92 12.83 0.30 1.14
N TRP A 93 13.99 -0.02 0.57
CA TRP A 93 14.68 -1.27 0.81
C TRP A 93 16.12 -0.98 1.21
N LYS A 94 16.71 -1.91 1.96
CA LYS A 94 18.12 -1.85 2.36
C LYS A 94 18.61 -3.23 2.75
N GLU A 95 19.83 -3.54 2.36
CA GLU A 95 20.50 -4.78 2.76
C GLU A 95 21.19 -4.66 4.11
N ASN A 96 21.46 -5.82 4.74
CA ASN A 96 22.31 -5.96 5.91
C ASN A 96 21.94 -5.02 7.06
N THR A 97 20.63 -4.85 7.29
CA THR A 97 20.11 -3.98 8.33
C THR A 97 18.97 -4.65 9.07
N ASN A 98 18.73 -4.20 10.29
CA ASN A 98 17.57 -4.57 11.07
C ASN A 98 16.54 -3.44 11.18
N ILE A 99 16.79 -2.27 10.60
CA ILE A 99 15.91 -1.11 10.77
C ILE A 99 15.65 -0.42 9.44
N LEU A 100 14.39 -0.06 9.23
CA LEU A 100 13.96 0.83 8.15
C LEU A 100 13.10 1.95 8.72
N SER A 101 13.27 3.14 8.15
CA SER A 101 12.43 4.30 8.41
C SER A 101 12.35 5.16 7.15
N GLN A 102 11.16 5.67 6.88
CA GLN A 102 10.81 6.46 5.72
C GLN A 102 9.67 7.42 6.07
N GLU A 103 9.70 8.59 5.46
CA GLU A 103 8.79 9.71 5.72
C GLU A 103 8.45 10.39 4.40
N LYS A 104 7.22 10.86 4.27
CA LYS A 104 6.79 11.71 3.16
C LYS A 104 5.72 12.70 3.65
N LYS A 105 5.85 13.94 3.22
CA LYS A 105 4.81 14.96 3.42
C LYS A 105 3.83 14.91 2.25
N ILE A 106 2.55 14.83 2.58
CA ILE A 106 1.44 14.77 1.62
C ILE A 106 0.60 16.02 1.81
N LYS A 107 0.32 16.71 0.71
CA LYS A 107 -0.65 17.79 0.71
C LYS A 107 -2.05 17.21 0.54
N GLY A 108 -3.02 17.79 1.22
CA GLY A 108 -4.43 17.52 1.01
C GLY A 108 -5.24 18.80 1.15
N GLU A 109 -6.48 18.68 0.75
CA GLU A 109 -7.53 19.70 0.75
C GLU A 109 -8.81 19.00 1.23
N ASP A 110 -9.80 19.77 1.69
CA ASP A 110 -11.10 19.29 2.13
C ASP A 110 -11.09 18.29 3.32
N SER A 111 -12.29 18.08 3.87
CA SER A 111 -12.51 17.02 4.86
C SER A 111 -12.32 15.64 4.22
N SER A 112 -11.50 14.79 4.85
CA SER A 112 -11.13 13.48 4.28
C SER A 112 -10.92 12.38 5.33
N HIS A 113 -11.09 11.13 4.88
CA HIS A 113 -10.64 9.94 5.61
C HIS A 113 -9.37 9.38 4.97
N LEU A 114 -8.24 9.57 5.64
CA LEU A 114 -6.97 8.97 5.26
C LEU A 114 -6.79 7.61 5.91
N SER A 115 -6.32 6.64 5.13
CA SER A 115 -5.91 5.33 5.61
C SER A 115 -4.60 4.89 4.97
N ALA A 116 -3.66 4.43 5.80
CA ALA A 116 -2.37 3.95 5.37
C ALA A 116 -2.19 2.49 5.77
N LEU A 117 -1.81 1.64 4.81
CA LEU A 117 -1.47 0.24 5.04
C LEU A 117 -0.02 0.00 4.60
N SER A 118 0.79 -0.50 5.52
CA SER A 118 2.19 -0.85 5.27
C SER A 118 2.42 -2.34 5.37
N LEU A 119 3.33 -2.83 4.54
CA LEU A 119 3.95 -4.14 4.66
C LEU A 119 5.42 -3.95 5.03
N HIS A 120 5.86 -4.69 6.04
CA HIS A 120 7.24 -4.77 6.48
C HIS A 120 7.75 -6.16 6.13
N HIS A 121 8.77 -6.23 5.29
CA HIS A 121 9.33 -7.48 4.79
C HIS A 121 10.80 -7.61 5.20
N ALA A 122 11.18 -8.84 5.51
CA ALA A 122 12.53 -9.25 5.86
C ALA A 122 12.85 -10.55 5.12
N GLU A 123 14.04 -10.61 4.54
CA GLU A 123 14.55 -11.77 3.82
C GLU A 123 15.91 -12.17 4.42
N ALA A 124 16.08 -13.45 4.70
CA ALA A 124 17.32 -14.02 5.20
C ALA A 124 17.81 -15.14 4.29
N HIS A 125 19.12 -15.11 4.03
CA HIS A 125 19.83 -16.13 3.26
C HIS A 125 20.56 -17.05 4.22
N TYR A 126 20.42 -18.35 3.98
CA TYR A 126 21.06 -19.43 4.71
C TYR A 126 22.02 -20.20 3.80
N PRO A 127 22.91 -21.05 4.36
CA PRO A 127 23.66 -22.00 3.56
C PRO A 127 22.75 -22.84 2.64
N ASP A 128 23.34 -23.38 1.57
CA ASP A 128 22.66 -24.19 0.56
C ASP A 128 21.55 -23.44 -0.22
N ASP A 129 21.74 -22.13 -0.43
CA ASP A 129 20.83 -21.25 -1.18
C ASP A 129 19.38 -21.22 -0.63
N ILE A 130 19.22 -21.54 0.66
CA ILE A 130 17.92 -21.49 1.33
C ILE A 130 17.59 -20.03 1.65
N ILE A 131 16.53 -19.52 1.05
CA ILE A 131 15.99 -18.18 1.35
C ILE A 131 14.69 -18.34 2.14
N LYS A 132 14.60 -17.61 3.25
CA LYS A 132 13.38 -17.52 4.06
C LYS A 132 13.04 -16.07 4.33
N GLY A 133 11.78 -15.81 4.65
CA GLY A 133 11.27 -14.47 4.88
C GLY A 133 10.50 -14.32 6.17
N GLN A 134 10.21 -13.09 6.54
CA GLN A 134 9.23 -12.74 7.54
C GLN A 134 8.51 -11.47 7.08
N GLN A 135 7.23 -11.36 7.42
CA GLN A 135 6.44 -10.20 7.03
C GLN A 135 5.36 -9.88 8.05
N LEU A 136 5.08 -8.59 8.24
CA LEU A 136 3.96 -8.11 9.04
C LEU A 136 3.35 -6.86 8.40
N MET A 137 2.13 -6.54 8.81
CA MET A 137 1.44 -5.32 8.39
C MET A 137 1.24 -4.37 9.56
N SER A 138 1.33 -3.07 9.29
CA SER A 138 0.86 -2.02 10.19
C SER A 138 -0.10 -1.08 9.48
N TYR A 139 -0.96 -0.44 10.24
CA TYR A 139 -2.05 0.39 9.71
C TYR A 139 -2.16 1.69 10.52
N ALA A 140 -2.51 2.77 9.83
CA ALA A 140 -2.89 4.03 10.45
C ALA A 140 -4.09 4.64 9.73
N GLN A 141 -4.85 5.46 10.45
CA GLN A 141 -5.89 6.28 9.87
C GLN A 141 -5.92 7.66 10.52
N LEU A 142 -6.43 8.63 9.76
CA LEU A 142 -6.62 9.98 10.22
C LEU A 142 -7.87 10.54 9.54
N TYR A 143 -8.79 11.05 10.34
CA TYR A 143 -9.91 11.87 9.88
C TYR A 143 -9.48 13.32 9.94
N ILE A 144 -9.75 14.07 8.88
CA ILE A 144 -9.43 15.49 8.77
C ILE A 144 -10.73 16.23 8.52
N ILE A 145 -11.00 17.22 9.35
CA ILE A 145 -12.21 18.03 9.29
C ILE A 145 -11.79 19.44 8.91
N ASP A 146 -12.06 19.76 7.66
CA ASP A 146 -11.91 21.07 7.08
C ASP A 146 -13.31 21.69 6.92
N SER A 147 -13.61 22.67 7.77
CA SER A 147 -14.93 23.30 7.88
C SER A 147 -14.74 24.81 7.86
N PRO A 148 -15.47 25.56 7.01
CA PRO A 148 -15.35 27.02 6.94
C PRO A 148 -15.63 27.77 8.26
N LEU A 149 -16.20 27.07 9.25
CA LEU A 149 -16.65 27.64 10.52
C LEU A 149 -15.74 27.25 11.70
N GLN A 150 -14.76 26.37 11.51
CA GLN A 150 -13.92 25.84 12.57
C GLN A 150 -12.46 25.70 12.10
N PRO A 151 -11.47 25.84 12.99
CA PRO A 151 -10.09 25.50 12.65
C PRO A 151 -9.99 24.06 12.15
N LEU A 152 -9.00 23.79 11.31
CA LEU A 152 -8.70 22.45 10.84
C LEU A 152 -8.49 21.50 12.04
N GLU A 153 -9.30 20.45 12.10
CA GLU A 153 -9.23 19.44 13.15
C GLU A 153 -8.87 18.07 12.57
N SER A 154 -8.19 17.24 13.37
CA SER A 154 -7.95 15.85 12.98
C SER A 154 -7.96 14.89 14.15
N PHE A 155 -8.37 13.66 13.90
CA PHE A 155 -8.41 12.60 14.90
C PHE A 155 -8.21 11.22 14.27
N SER A 156 -7.50 10.32 14.95
CA SER A 156 -7.37 8.92 14.50
C SER A 156 -8.48 8.01 15.02
N THR A 157 -9.04 8.36 16.18
CA THR A 157 -10.12 7.62 16.86
C THR A 157 -11.12 8.62 17.40
N ALA A 158 -12.38 8.51 16.97
CA ALA A 158 -13.44 9.40 17.43
C ALA A 158 -13.75 9.19 18.92
N SER A 159 -13.67 10.27 19.68
CA SER A 159 -13.88 10.35 21.13
C SER A 159 -15.10 11.20 21.49
N THR A 160 -15.31 12.32 20.78
CA THR A 160 -16.43 13.25 21.00
C THR A 160 -17.65 12.89 20.14
N THR A 161 -18.80 13.51 20.41
CA THR A 161 -20.00 13.34 19.58
C THR A 161 -19.78 13.86 18.16
N ALA A 162 -19.18 15.04 18.01
CA ALA A 162 -18.88 15.64 16.72
C ALA A 162 -17.92 14.77 15.89
N GLU A 163 -16.84 14.26 16.51
CA GLU A 163 -15.91 13.35 15.83
C GLU A 163 -16.58 12.05 15.35
N LYS A 164 -17.55 11.53 16.11
CA LYS A 164 -18.30 10.33 15.72
C LYS A 164 -19.21 10.59 14.54
N GLU A 165 -19.90 11.73 14.53
CA GLU A 165 -20.76 12.15 13.41
C GLU A 165 -19.96 12.37 12.12
N TRP A 166 -18.79 13.01 12.24
CA TRP A 166 -17.87 13.21 11.12
C TRP A 166 -17.30 11.89 10.61
N LYS A 167 -16.82 11.03 11.51
CA LYS A 167 -16.36 9.69 11.15
C LYS A 167 -17.45 8.90 10.41
N GLU A 168 -18.68 8.90 10.93
CA GLU A 168 -19.79 8.19 10.29
C GLU A 168 -20.07 8.76 8.89
N THR A 169 -20.05 10.08 8.75
CA THR A 169 -20.30 10.76 7.47
C THR A 169 -19.25 10.40 6.42
N LEU A 170 -17.97 10.54 6.76
CA LEU A 170 -16.85 10.24 5.87
C LEU A 170 -16.76 8.73 5.56
N ASP A 171 -16.93 7.87 6.56
CA ASP A 171 -16.94 6.42 6.37
C ASP A 171 -18.09 5.99 5.45
N ARG A 172 -19.30 6.55 5.65
CA ARG A 172 -20.47 6.22 4.83
C ARG A 172 -20.27 6.66 3.38
N ALA A 173 -19.76 7.86 3.15
CA ALA A 173 -19.45 8.37 1.82
C ALA A 173 -18.43 7.46 1.11
N THR A 174 -17.32 7.15 1.79
CA THR A 174 -16.26 6.27 1.30
C THR A 174 -16.78 4.87 0.99
N ALA A 175 -17.54 4.27 1.93
CA ALA A 175 -18.10 2.94 1.76
C ALA A 175 -19.10 2.88 0.60
N GLN A 176 -19.89 3.93 0.38
CA GLN A 176 -20.82 3.99 -0.74
C GLN A 176 -20.09 4.07 -2.09
N ALA A 177 -19.04 4.89 -2.19
CA ALA A 177 -18.21 5.00 -3.40
C ALA A 177 -17.51 3.67 -3.72
N LEU A 178 -16.87 3.06 -2.72
CA LEU A 178 -16.20 1.76 -2.88
C LEU A 178 -17.19 0.65 -3.23
N LYS A 179 -18.35 0.60 -2.57
CA LYS A 179 -19.39 -0.40 -2.88
C LYS A 179 -19.87 -0.27 -4.31
N TYR A 180 -20.12 0.96 -4.80
CA TYR A 180 -20.51 1.19 -6.19
C TYR A 180 -19.47 0.65 -7.17
N SER A 181 -18.19 0.99 -6.94
CA SER A 181 -17.08 0.50 -7.76
C SER A 181 -16.99 -1.03 -7.72
N TRP A 182 -16.93 -1.63 -6.53
CA TRP A 182 -16.78 -3.08 -6.38
C TRP A 182 -17.95 -3.86 -6.96
N THR A 183 -19.19 -3.39 -6.82
CA THR A 183 -20.35 -4.01 -7.46
C THR A 183 -20.19 -4.00 -8.99
N ARG A 184 -19.78 -2.87 -9.57
CA ARG A 184 -19.52 -2.79 -11.02
C ARG A 184 -18.44 -3.79 -11.47
N LEU A 185 -17.35 -3.91 -10.72
CA LEU A 185 -16.27 -4.86 -11.02
C LEU A 185 -16.75 -6.32 -10.91
N ILE A 186 -17.47 -6.65 -9.84
CA ILE A 186 -18.06 -7.98 -9.63
C ILE A 186 -18.97 -8.37 -10.79
N ASP A 187 -19.84 -7.44 -11.22
CA ASP A 187 -20.77 -7.66 -12.33
C ASP A 187 -20.01 -7.80 -13.67
N THR A 188 -19.01 -6.94 -13.91
CA THR A 188 -18.17 -6.96 -15.12
C THR A 188 -17.49 -8.31 -15.31
N TYR A 189 -16.93 -8.87 -14.23
CA TYR A 189 -16.23 -10.15 -14.26
C TYR A 189 -17.14 -11.35 -13.95
N ASN A 190 -18.46 -11.15 -13.83
CA ASN A 190 -19.45 -12.19 -13.53
C ASN A 190 -19.09 -13.06 -12.32
N ILE A 191 -18.61 -12.44 -11.23
CA ILE A 191 -18.04 -13.17 -10.11
C ILE A 191 -19.17 -13.77 -9.23
N PRO A 192 -19.13 -15.08 -8.92
CA PRO A 192 -20.13 -15.70 -8.06
C PRO A 192 -19.84 -15.39 -6.57
N VAL A 193 -20.12 -14.15 -6.14
CA VAL A 193 -19.76 -13.60 -4.80
C VAL A 193 -20.13 -14.47 -3.60
N LYS A 194 -21.17 -15.29 -3.71
CA LYS A 194 -21.59 -16.21 -2.64
C LYS A 194 -20.53 -17.26 -2.29
N GLN A 195 -19.57 -17.50 -3.18
CA GLN A 195 -18.46 -18.43 -2.99
C GLN A 195 -17.23 -17.78 -2.34
N TYR A 196 -17.28 -16.48 -2.05
CA TYR A 196 -16.13 -15.72 -1.60
C TYR A 196 -16.39 -14.99 -0.30
N LYS A 197 -15.34 -14.84 0.51
CA LYS A 197 -15.28 -13.82 1.55
C LYS A 197 -14.62 -12.57 0.99
N LEU A 198 -15.34 -11.46 1.07
CA LEU A 198 -14.90 -10.15 0.61
C LEU A 198 -14.19 -9.41 1.75
N ILE A 199 -12.95 -8.98 1.51
CA ILE A 199 -12.12 -8.24 2.46
C ILE A 199 -11.40 -7.11 1.71
N PRO A 200 -11.62 -5.83 2.07
CA PRO A 200 -10.85 -4.72 1.51
C PRO A 200 -9.37 -4.81 1.90
N LEU A 201 -8.47 -4.39 1.01
CA LEU A 201 -7.02 -4.43 1.28
C LEU A 201 -6.64 -3.76 2.61
N THR A 202 -7.24 -2.61 2.93
CA THR A 202 -6.97 -1.86 4.17
C THR A 202 -7.34 -2.63 5.45
N SER A 203 -8.18 -3.65 5.37
CA SER A 203 -8.53 -4.51 6.51
C SER A 203 -7.61 -5.72 6.70
N LEU A 204 -6.68 -6.00 5.77
CA LEU A 204 -5.82 -7.19 5.85
C LEU A 204 -4.90 -7.22 7.07
N HIS A 205 -4.52 -6.05 7.61
CA HIS A 205 -3.68 -5.96 8.81
C HIS A 205 -4.28 -6.71 10.01
N GLN A 206 -5.61 -6.88 10.05
CA GLN A 206 -6.33 -7.59 11.11
C GLN A 206 -6.08 -9.11 11.10
N TYR A 207 -5.52 -9.64 10.01
CA TYR A 207 -5.22 -11.06 9.78
C TYR A 207 -3.73 -11.38 9.94
N THR A 208 -2.95 -10.46 10.51
CA THR A 208 -1.53 -10.70 10.81
C THR A 208 -1.36 -11.86 11.79
N ASP A 209 -2.14 -11.85 12.88
CA ASP A 209 -2.11 -12.87 13.94
C ASP A 209 -3.41 -13.68 14.01
N LYS A 210 -4.31 -13.51 13.04
CA LYS A 210 -5.60 -14.19 12.96
C LYS A 210 -5.71 -14.93 11.64
N PRO A 211 -6.26 -16.15 11.64
CA PRO A 211 -6.44 -16.87 10.39
C PRO A 211 -7.41 -16.12 9.47
N LEU A 212 -7.11 -16.14 8.17
CA LEU A 212 -8.09 -15.93 7.12
C LEU A 212 -9.24 -16.94 7.29
N PRO A 213 -10.46 -16.60 6.82
CA PRO A 213 -11.62 -17.48 6.91
C PRO A 213 -11.30 -18.89 6.40
N ASN A 214 -11.62 -19.91 7.21
CA ASN A 214 -11.41 -21.33 6.89
C ASN A 214 -9.95 -21.74 6.62
N LYS A 215 -8.97 -20.94 7.06
CA LYS A 215 -7.53 -21.25 6.94
C LYS A 215 -6.89 -21.37 8.32
N THR A 216 -5.75 -22.03 8.38
CA THR A 216 -4.84 -21.96 9.52
C THR A 216 -4.04 -20.66 9.51
N VAL A 217 -3.39 -20.30 10.61
CA VAL A 217 -2.51 -19.13 10.68
C VAL A 217 -1.35 -19.26 9.67
N ALA A 218 -0.71 -20.42 9.58
CA ALA A 218 0.38 -20.67 8.65
C ALA A 218 -0.05 -20.55 7.17
N GLU A 219 -1.21 -21.12 6.81
CA GLU A 219 -1.78 -20.94 5.46
C GLU A 219 -2.09 -19.47 5.19
N SER A 220 -2.61 -18.76 6.18
CA SER A 220 -2.96 -17.34 6.04
C SER A 220 -1.72 -16.50 5.77
N GLN A 221 -0.64 -16.71 6.52
CA GLN A 221 0.63 -16.02 6.32
C GLN A 221 1.20 -16.27 4.92
N ARG A 222 1.15 -17.52 4.44
CA ARG A 222 1.56 -17.86 3.07
C ARG A 222 0.72 -17.14 2.02
N ILE A 223 -0.61 -17.25 2.12
CA ILE A 223 -1.55 -16.63 1.17
C ILE A 223 -1.37 -15.10 1.14
N LEU A 224 -1.24 -14.47 2.31
CA LEU A 224 -1.01 -13.03 2.43
C LEU A 224 0.33 -12.60 1.83
N GLY A 225 1.38 -13.40 1.98
CA GLY A 225 2.69 -13.10 1.39
C GLY A 225 2.69 -13.17 -0.12
N GLN A 226 2.10 -14.23 -0.67
CA GLN A 226 1.91 -14.36 -2.12
C GLN A 226 1.01 -13.23 -2.66
N LEU A 227 -0.05 -12.86 -1.92
CA LEU A 227 -0.91 -11.73 -2.28
C LEU A 227 -0.12 -10.42 -2.33
N TRP A 228 0.73 -10.15 -1.33
CA TRP A 228 1.55 -8.95 -1.31
C TRP A 228 2.60 -8.92 -2.42
N GLU A 229 3.20 -10.05 -2.76
CA GLU A 229 4.05 -10.15 -3.97
C GLU A 229 3.25 -9.78 -5.24
N GLY A 230 2.03 -10.32 -5.37
CA GLY A 230 1.13 -9.99 -6.48
C GLY A 230 0.74 -8.52 -6.53
N LEU A 231 0.36 -7.93 -5.38
CA LEU A 231 0.03 -6.51 -5.24
C LEU A 231 1.24 -5.62 -5.50
N TYR A 232 2.44 -6.03 -5.07
CA TYR A 232 3.65 -5.28 -5.35
C TYR A 232 3.85 -5.13 -6.87
N LYS A 233 3.75 -6.26 -7.58
CA LYS A 233 3.98 -6.33 -9.04
C LYS A 233 2.89 -5.69 -9.89
N ASN A 234 1.63 -5.73 -9.43
CA ASN A 234 0.46 -5.38 -10.26
C ASN A 234 -0.39 -4.22 -9.71
N TYR A 235 0.03 -3.62 -8.60
CA TYR A 235 -0.64 -2.45 -8.03
C TYR A 235 0.38 -1.40 -7.55
N TYR A 236 1.33 -1.77 -6.68
CA TYR A 236 2.31 -0.82 -6.15
C TYR A 236 3.27 -0.27 -7.22
N LEU A 237 3.81 -1.15 -8.07
CA LEU A 237 4.70 -0.75 -9.17
C LEU A 237 3.94 -0.12 -10.35
N GLY A 238 2.64 -0.38 -10.46
CA GLY A 238 1.82 -0.04 -11.61
C GLY A 238 0.75 -1.08 -11.88
N ILE A 239 -0.39 -0.66 -12.43
CA ILE A 239 -1.46 -1.56 -12.85
C ILE A 239 -1.16 -2.01 -14.27
N LYS A 240 -0.90 -3.31 -14.44
CA LYS A 240 -0.65 -3.92 -15.75
C LYS A 240 -1.97 -4.18 -16.46
N LYS A 241 -2.08 -3.72 -17.70
CA LYS A 241 -3.20 -3.93 -18.59
C LYS A 241 -2.98 -5.16 -19.47
N GLU A 242 -4.06 -5.73 -20.00
CA GLU A 242 -4.01 -6.88 -20.91
C GLU A 242 -3.18 -6.59 -22.18
N ASN A 243 -3.17 -5.34 -22.65
CA ASN A 243 -2.36 -4.90 -23.79
C ASN A 243 -0.86 -4.73 -23.46
N GLY A 244 -0.42 -5.12 -22.26
CA GLY A 244 0.96 -5.03 -21.79
C GLY A 244 1.38 -3.65 -21.29
N THR A 245 0.52 -2.63 -21.38
CA THR A 245 0.81 -1.30 -20.83
C THR A 245 0.72 -1.31 -19.31
N THR A 246 1.48 -0.43 -18.66
CA THR A 246 1.41 -0.23 -17.21
C THR A 246 0.99 1.20 -16.93
N ILE A 247 -0.07 1.37 -16.15
CA ILE A 247 -0.55 2.70 -15.75
C ILE A 247 -0.16 2.99 -14.30
N ASN A 248 -0.07 4.28 -13.98
CA ASN A 248 0.15 4.76 -12.62
C ASN A 248 -1.04 4.33 -11.73
N PRO A 249 -0.81 3.71 -10.56
CA PRO A 249 -1.89 3.25 -9.69
C PRO A 249 -2.56 4.38 -8.90
N ILE A 250 -1.95 5.57 -8.83
CA ILE A 250 -2.55 6.72 -8.12
C ILE A 250 -3.91 7.06 -8.75
N GLY A 251 -4.92 7.26 -7.89
CA GLY A 251 -6.32 7.47 -8.25
C GLY A 251 -7.16 6.19 -8.33
N SER A 252 -6.55 5.02 -8.22
CA SER A 252 -7.26 3.74 -8.21
C SER A 252 -7.96 3.50 -6.88
N THR A 253 -9.01 2.67 -6.87
CA THR A 253 -9.73 2.30 -5.64
C THR A 253 -8.91 1.42 -4.72
N ILE A 254 -9.29 1.39 -3.43
CA ILE A 254 -8.87 0.34 -2.51
C ILE A 254 -9.21 -1.02 -3.14
N PRO A 255 -8.21 -1.91 -3.33
CA PRO A 255 -8.47 -3.23 -3.88
C PRO A 255 -9.42 -4.03 -2.99
N LEU A 256 -10.40 -4.69 -3.60
CA LEU A 256 -11.24 -5.67 -2.94
C LEU A 256 -10.65 -7.06 -3.16
N ILE A 257 -10.42 -7.79 -2.06
CA ILE A 257 -9.90 -9.16 -2.10
C ILE A 257 -11.05 -10.12 -1.84
N LEU A 258 -11.23 -11.10 -2.71
CA LEU A 258 -12.24 -12.14 -2.63
C LEU A 258 -11.54 -13.46 -2.41
N PHE A 259 -11.64 -14.01 -1.20
CA PHE A 259 -11.01 -15.28 -0.82
C PHE A 259 -11.99 -16.44 -0.95
N ASN A 260 -11.55 -17.57 -1.52
CA ASN A 260 -12.27 -18.85 -1.45
C ASN A 260 -11.35 -19.98 -0.95
N ASP A 261 -11.67 -21.24 -1.21
CA ASP A 261 -10.86 -22.36 -0.70
C ASP A 261 -9.57 -22.63 -1.48
N THR A 262 -9.47 -22.23 -2.76
CA THR A 262 -8.38 -22.60 -3.68
C THR A 262 -7.63 -21.42 -4.29
N HIS A 263 -8.23 -20.25 -4.30
CA HIS A 263 -7.67 -19.04 -4.89
C HIS A 263 -8.29 -17.77 -4.29
N LEU A 264 -7.67 -16.65 -4.62
CA LEU A 264 -8.22 -15.34 -4.39
C LEU A 264 -8.34 -14.55 -5.69
N ILE A 265 -9.22 -13.55 -5.67
CA ILE A 265 -9.39 -12.56 -6.73
C ILE A 265 -9.16 -11.18 -6.11
N VAL A 266 -8.37 -10.35 -6.78
CA VAL A 266 -8.17 -8.94 -6.45
C VAL A 266 -8.87 -8.10 -7.50
N LEU A 267 -9.75 -7.20 -7.08
CA LEU A 267 -10.47 -6.28 -7.96
C LEU A 267 -10.03 -4.85 -7.71
N ILE A 268 -9.68 -4.15 -8.79
CA ILE A 268 -9.20 -2.77 -8.76
C ILE A 268 -9.91 -1.99 -9.88
N GLU A 269 -10.46 -0.84 -9.53
CA GLU A 269 -10.87 0.16 -10.51
C GLU A 269 -9.77 1.21 -10.57
N ASP A 270 -9.24 1.47 -11.76
CA ASP A 270 -8.19 2.49 -11.90
C ASP A 270 -8.74 3.92 -11.95
N ILE A 271 -7.84 4.90 -12.12
CA ILE A 271 -8.20 6.32 -12.21
C ILE A 271 -9.15 6.65 -13.38
N ASN A 272 -9.14 5.87 -14.46
CA ASN A 272 -10.04 6.07 -15.61
C ASN A 272 -11.39 5.37 -15.43
N GLY A 273 -11.56 4.62 -14.33
CA GLY A 273 -12.73 3.78 -14.10
C GLY A 273 -12.64 2.41 -14.79
N ASP A 274 -11.51 2.07 -15.39
CA ASP A 274 -11.36 0.79 -16.07
C ASP A 274 -11.25 -0.36 -15.05
N PRO A 275 -11.90 -1.50 -15.32
CA PRO A 275 -11.85 -2.67 -14.45
C PRO A 275 -10.49 -3.39 -14.58
N ASN A 276 -9.93 -3.85 -13.47
CA ASN A 276 -8.72 -4.68 -13.44
C ASN A 276 -8.88 -5.83 -12.45
N GLN A 277 -8.40 -7.02 -12.82
CA GLN A 277 -8.49 -8.24 -12.04
C GLN A 277 -7.14 -8.95 -11.96
N LEU A 278 -6.80 -9.45 -10.77
CA LEU A 278 -5.73 -10.42 -10.58
C LEU A 278 -6.32 -11.67 -9.91
N ILE A 279 -5.97 -12.84 -10.43
CA ILE A 279 -6.35 -14.14 -9.84
C ILE A 279 -5.07 -14.82 -9.35
N GLN A 280 -5.10 -15.32 -8.12
CA GLN A 280 -3.98 -16.02 -7.51
C GLN A 280 -4.44 -17.33 -6.88
N TYR A 281 -3.89 -18.43 -7.36
CA TYR A 281 -4.11 -19.78 -6.82
C TYR A 281 -3.11 -20.08 -5.70
N TYR A 282 -3.52 -20.88 -4.71
CA TYR A 282 -2.68 -21.26 -3.57
C TYR A 282 -2.88 -22.68 -3.08
#